data_AF-A0A7S1REU3-F1
#
_entry.id   AF-A0A7S1REU3-F1
#
_cell.length_a   1.000
_cell.length_b   1.000
_cell.length_c   1.000
_cell.angle_alpha   90.00
_cell.angle_beta   90.00
_cell.angle_gamma   90.00
#
_symmetry.space_group_name_H-M   'P 1'
#
loop_
_entity.id
_entity.type
_entity.pdbx_description
1 polymer ?
#
loop_
_entity_poly.entity_id
_entity_poly.type
_entity_poly.pdbx_seq_one_letter_code
_entity_poly.pdbx_strand_id
1 'polypeptide(L)'
;VERRSATELSVAEFVERYAKPGRPVIIAGVNITEEPWTLDFFRRSCNITAVYRRWNGLRRAWGRLEDAGSLPLADFLDGFRTNATLRKWYLHDFSLPHNCPEAF
;
A
#
# COMPACT_ATOMS: atom_id res chain seq x y z
N VAL A 1 -17.84 -11.52 -0.85
CA VAL A 1 -17.90 -10.21 -0.16
C VAL A 1 -18.89 -9.34 -0.90
N GLU A 2 -19.84 -8.72 -0.19
CA GLU A 2 -20.86 -7.84 -0.78
C GLU A 2 -20.21 -6.53 -1.26
N ARG A 3 -20.74 -5.93 -2.35
CA ARG A 3 -20.29 -4.64 -2.89
C ARG A 3 -21.40 -3.60 -2.74
N ARG A 4 -21.07 -2.41 -2.26
CA ARG A 4 -22.01 -1.29 -2.08
C ARG A 4 -21.42 0.00 -2.64
N SER A 5 -22.26 0.87 -3.21
CA SER A 5 -21.84 2.21 -3.62
C SER A 5 -21.61 3.10 -2.40
N ALA A 6 -20.55 3.90 -2.42
CA ALA A 6 -20.26 4.91 -1.41
C ALA A 6 -21.38 5.96 -1.29
N THR A 7 -22.10 6.23 -2.39
CA THR A 7 -23.20 7.20 -2.41
C THR A 7 -24.50 6.66 -1.81
N GLU A 8 -24.63 5.34 -1.67
CA GLU A 8 -25.85 4.67 -1.22
C GLU A 8 -25.70 4.07 0.18
N LEU A 9 -24.48 3.80 0.62
CA LEU A 9 -24.18 3.19 1.90
C LEU A 9 -24.00 4.28 2.97
N SER A 10 -25.05 4.51 3.76
CA SER A 10 -24.94 5.40 4.91
C SER A 10 -24.00 4.84 5.99
N VAL A 11 -23.41 5.72 6.80
CA VAL A 11 -22.55 5.33 7.93
C VAL A 11 -23.31 4.46 8.94
N ALA A 12 -24.56 4.82 9.26
CA ALA A 12 -25.39 4.05 10.18
C ALA A 12 -25.63 2.63 9.67
N GLU A 13 -25.98 2.48 8.38
CA GLU A 13 -26.12 1.17 7.77
C GLU A 13 -24.80 0.38 7.77
N PHE A 14 -23.69 1.05 7.44
CA PHE A 14 -22.36 0.42 7.46
C PHE A 14 -22.05 -0.16 8.85
N VAL A 15 -22.28 0.63 9.90
CA VAL A 15 -21.99 0.24 11.29
C VAL A 15 -22.82 -0.95 11.73
N GLU A 16 -24.15 -0.88 11.56
CA GLU A 16 -25.05 -1.94 12.05
C GLU A 16 -24.93 -3.24 11.26
N ARG A 17 -24.77 -3.16 9.93
CA ARG A 17 -24.83 -4.34 9.06
C ARG A 17 -23.46 -4.99 8.79
N TYR A 18 -22.37 -4.23 8.88
CA TYR A 18 -21.05 -4.71 8.48
C TYR A 18 -20.01 -4.58 9.60
N ALA A 19 -19.83 -3.38 10.18
CA ALA A 19 -18.76 -3.16 11.16
C ALA A 19 -18.99 -3.93 12.48
N LYS A 20 -20.14 -3.73 13.15
CA LYS A 20 -20.47 -4.41 14.42
C LYS A 20 -20.48 -5.94 14.29
N PRO A 21 -21.09 -6.53 13.24
CA PRO A 21 -21.08 -7.98 13.07
C PRO A 21 -19.74 -8.55 12.57
N GLY A 22 -18.75 -7.70 12.27
CA GLY A 22 -17.47 -8.14 11.68
C GLY A 22 -17.62 -8.72 10.27
N ARG A 23 -18.62 -8.27 9.49
CA ARG A 23 -18.89 -8.77 8.14
C ARG A 23 -18.19 -7.91 7.09
N PRO A 24 -17.34 -8.50 6.22
CA PRO A 24 -16.62 -7.74 5.21
C PRO A 24 -17.56 -7.18 4.13
N VAL A 25 -17.26 -5.97 3.67
CA VAL A 25 -17.93 -5.27 2.56
C VAL A 25 -16.91 -4.52 1.73
N ILE A 26 -17.15 -4.43 0.42
CA ILE A 26 -16.39 -3.59 -0.50
C ILE A 26 -17.22 -2.33 -0.76
N ILE A 27 -16.68 -1.17 -0.40
CA ILE A 27 -17.29 0.13 -0.68
C ILE A 27 -16.67 0.65 -1.98
N ALA A 28 -17.48 0.77 -3.04
CA ALA A 28 -17.06 1.21 -4.36
C ALA A 28 -17.44 2.67 -4.62
N GLY A 29 -16.72 3.35 -5.51
CA GLY A 29 -17.02 4.74 -5.88
C GLY A 29 -16.62 5.79 -4.83
N VAL A 30 -15.77 5.42 -3.87
CA VAL A 30 -15.16 6.39 -2.95
C VAL A 30 -14.08 7.15 -3.71
N ASN A 31 -14.16 8.48 -3.73
CA ASN A 31 -13.06 9.31 -4.20
C ASN A 31 -12.05 9.50 -3.06
N ILE A 32 -10.90 8.82 -3.13
CA ILE A 32 -9.90 8.79 -2.06
C ILE A 32 -8.71 9.71 -2.37
N THR A 33 -8.48 10.03 -3.65
CA THR A 33 -7.27 10.76 -4.10
C THR A 33 -7.66 11.93 -4.99
N GLU A 34 -7.02 13.08 -4.81
CA GLU A 34 -7.24 14.26 -5.66
C GLU A 34 -6.65 14.06 -7.06
N GLU A 35 -5.45 13.46 -7.13
CA GLU A 35 -4.79 13.06 -8.38
C GLU A 35 -4.52 11.55 -8.43
N PRO A 36 -4.39 10.96 -9.63
CA PRO A 36 -4.10 9.53 -9.76
C PRO A 36 -2.72 9.15 -9.19
N TRP A 37 -2.71 8.19 -8.28
CA TRP A 37 -1.48 7.61 -7.74
C TRP A 37 -0.76 6.73 -8.76
N THR A 38 0.15 7.33 -9.51
CA THR A 38 1.06 6.65 -10.45
C THR A 38 2.44 6.48 -9.83
N LEU A 39 3.29 5.64 -10.44
CA LEU A 39 4.70 5.55 -10.00
C LEU A 39 5.41 6.90 -10.18
N ASP A 40 5.11 7.63 -11.25
CA ASP A 40 5.68 8.96 -11.49
C ASP A 40 5.18 10.03 -10.50
N PHE A 41 3.97 9.88 -9.98
CA PHE A 41 3.49 10.70 -8.87
C PHE A 41 4.38 10.49 -7.65
N PHE A 42 4.51 9.25 -7.15
CA PHE A 42 5.33 8.97 -5.97
C PHE A 42 6.82 9.26 -6.18
N ARG A 43 7.35 9.07 -7.39
CA ARG A 43 8.74 9.42 -7.72
C ARG A 43 9.03 10.92 -7.55
N ARG A 44 8.05 11.78 -7.86
CA ARG A 44 8.19 13.24 -7.75
C ARG A 44 7.83 13.76 -6.35
N SER A 45 6.81 13.17 -5.73
CA SER A 45 6.26 13.65 -4.46
C SER A 45 7.01 13.12 -3.24
N CYS A 46 7.68 11.97 -3.35
CA CYS A 46 8.33 11.31 -2.22
C CYS A 46 9.85 11.24 -2.37
N ASN A 47 10.57 12.14 -1.69
CA ASN A 47 12.03 12.10 -1.61
C ASN A 47 12.48 11.39 -0.32
N ILE A 48 12.31 10.06 -0.30
CA ILE A 48 12.59 9.25 0.90
C ILE A 48 13.54 8.10 0.57
N THR A 49 14.30 7.67 1.59
CA THR A 49 15.02 6.39 1.58
C THR A 49 14.24 5.40 2.42
N ALA A 50 13.83 4.28 1.82
CA ALA A 50 13.05 3.25 2.51
C ALA A 50 13.88 1.97 2.72
N VAL A 51 13.52 1.21 3.74
CA VAL A 51 14.03 -0.15 3.97
C VAL A 51 13.07 -1.13 3.31
N TYR A 52 13.59 -1.96 2.42
CA TYR A 52 12.80 -2.92 1.65
C TYR A 52 12.92 -4.31 2.24
N ARG A 53 11.85 -5.09 2.06
CA ARG A 53 11.78 -6.48 2.47
C ARG A 53 11.77 -7.40 1.26
N ARG A 54 12.25 -8.62 1.43
CA ARG A 54 12.09 -9.70 0.47
C ARG A 54 11.67 -10.98 1.18
N TRP A 55 11.02 -11.87 0.45
CA TRP A 55 10.65 -13.17 0.98
C TRP A 55 11.87 -14.09 1.11
N ASN A 56 11.98 -14.79 2.24
CA ASN A 56 12.96 -15.83 2.52
C ASN A 56 12.26 -17.06 3.12
N GLY A 57 12.08 -18.09 2.29
CA GLY A 57 11.40 -19.33 2.69
C GLY A 57 12.05 -20.13 3.81
N LEU A 58 13.33 -19.88 4.11
CA LEU A 58 14.06 -20.51 5.19
C LEU A 58 13.77 -19.86 6.55
N ARG A 59 13.26 -18.62 6.55
CA ARG A 59 12.93 -17.90 7.79
C ARG A 59 11.66 -18.49 8.41
N ARG A 60 11.71 -18.76 9.72
CA ARG A 60 10.58 -19.31 10.49
C ARG A 60 9.68 -18.24 11.16
N ALA A 61 9.95 -16.97 10.93
CA ALA A 61 9.15 -15.86 11.45
C ALA A 61 7.87 -15.64 10.63
N TRP A 62 6.86 -14.99 11.22
CA TRP A 62 5.64 -14.57 10.54
C TRP A 62 5.98 -13.73 9.29
N GLY A 63 5.24 -13.95 8.20
CA GLY A 63 5.49 -13.34 6.89
C GLY A 63 6.72 -13.88 6.13
N ARG A 64 7.66 -14.57 6.80
CA ARG A 64 8.91 -15.10 6.22
C ARG A 64 9.72 -14.07 5.44
N LEU A 65 9.80 -12.84 5.95
CA LEU A 65 10.46 -11.71 5.28
C LEU A 65 11.84 -11.46 5.85
N GLU A 66 12.74 -10.86 5.11
CA GLU A 66 14.02 -10.36 5.62
C GLU A 66 14.35 -8.99 5.04
N ASP A 67 15.28 -8.28 5.67
CA ASP A 67 15.84 -7.06 5.12
C ASP A 67 16.52 -7.35 3.78
N ALA A 68 16.08 -6.64 2.74
CA ALA A 68 16.62 -6.75 1.40
C ALA A 68 17.66 -5.66 1.10
N GLY A 69 17.55 -4.52 1.79
CA GLY A 69 18.43 -3.35 1.67
C GLY A 69 17.65 -2.06 1.88
N SER A 70 18.35 -0.94 1.80
CA SER A 70 17.75 0.40 1.77
C SER A 70 18.16 1.13 0.49
N LEU A 71 17.23 1.89 -0.08
CA LEU A 71 17.49 2.77 -1.21
C LEU A 71 16.45 3.88 -1.30
N PRO A 72 16.75 4.99 -2.00
CA PRO A 72 15.75 5.99 -2.35
C PRO A 72 14.54 5.36 -3.05
N LEU A 73 13.33 5.85 -2.75
CA LEU A 73 12.11 5.36 -3.39
C LEU A 73 12.15 5.58 -4.90
N ALA A 74 12.66 6.74 -5.35
CA ALA A 74 12.83 7.02 -6.77
C ALA A 74 13.70 5.95 -7.45
N ASP A 75 14.86 5.64 -6.89
CA ASP A 75 15.77 4.61 -7.42
C ASP A 75 15.12 3.23 -7.46
N PHE A 76 14.30 2.90 -6.45
CA PHE A 76 13.57 1.64 -6.44
C PHE A 76 12.53 1.57 -7.55
N LEU A 77 11.75 2.64 -7.74
CA LEU A 77 10.73 2.71 -8.77
C LEU A 77 11.32 2.61 -10.18
N ASP A 78 12.43 3.28 -10.42
CA ASP A 78 13.14 3.26 -11.71
C ASP A 78 13.72 1.88 -12.00
N GLY A 79 14.30 1.23 -10.98
CA GLY A 79 14.93 -0.08 -11.11
C GLY A 79 13.96 -1.26 -11.07
N PHE A 80 12.78 -1.13 -10.45
CA PHE A 80 11.87 -2.25 -10.21
C PHE A 80 11.43 -2.94 -11.50
N ARG A 81 11.27 -2.22 -12.62
CA ARG A 81 10.80 -2.84 -13.88
C ARG A 81 11.89 -3.66 -14.58
N THR A 82 13.15 -3.29 -14.43
CA THR A 82 14.28 -3.81 -15.21
C THR A 82 15.19 -4.74 -14.39
N ASN A 83 15.32 -4.48 -13.08
CA ASN A 83 16.21 -5.22 -12.20
C ASN A 83 15.50 -6.43 -11.55
N ALA A 84 15.94 -7.64 -11.89
CA ALA A 84 15.36 -8.88 -11.37
C ALA A 84 15.48 -9.04 -9.85
N THR A 85 16.48 -8.42 -9.23
CA THR A 85 16.66 -8.40 -7.77
C THR A 85 15.63 -7.49 -7.12
N LEU A 86 15.48 -6.26 -7.61
CA LEU A 86 14.52 -5.29 -7.05
C LEU A 86 13.07 -5.73 -7.23
N ARG A 87 12.73 -6.51 -8.26
CA ARG A 87 11.39 -7.13 -8.41
C ARG A 87 10.99 -8.04 -7.27
N LYS A 88 11.96 -8.58 -6.52
CA LYS A 88 11.71 -9.45 -5.36
C LYS A 88 11.61 -8.64 -4.06
N TRP A 89 11.90 -7.36 -4.10
CA TRP A 89 11.86 -6.46 -2.96
C TRP A 89 10.51 -5.74 -2.96
N TYR A 90 10.02 -5.38 -1.78
CA TYR A 90 8.80 -4.60 -1.63
C TYR A 90 8.78 -3.86 -0.30
N LEU A 91 7.97 -2.81 -0.25
CA LEU A 91 7.66 -2.10 0.99
C LEU A 91 6.65 -2.90 1.80
N HIS A 92 6.98 -3.19 3.06
CA HIS A 92 6.14 -3.94 3.98
C HIS A 92 6.01 -3.15 5.29
N ASP A 93 4.79 -3.06 5.83
CA ASP A 93 4.45 -2.23 6.99
C ASP A 93 4.96 -0.78 6.87
N PHE A 94 4.94 -0.26 5.64
CA PHE A 94 5.42 1.08 5.33
C PHE A 94 4.24 2.02 5.10
N SER A 95 3.92 2.85 6.08
CA SER A 95 2.85 3.85 5.96
C SER A 95 3.30 5.01 5.08
N LEU A 96 2.83 5.06 3.83
CA LEU A 96 3.10 6.19 2.93
C LEU A 96 2.60 7.53 3.49
N PRO A 97 1.39 7.66 4.07
CA PRO A 97 0.96 8.94 4.67
C PRO A 97 1.88 9.43 5.79
N HIS A 98 2.54 8.51 6.50
CA HIS A 98 3.47 8.87 7.57
C HIS A 98 4.85 9.26 7.05
N ASN A 99 5.37 8.50 6.08
CA ASN A 99 6.74 8.66 5.60
C ASN A 99 6.86 9.60 4.40
N CYS A 100 5.79 9.81 3.65
CA CYS A 100 5.67 10.74 2.52
C CYS A 100 4.32 11.48 2.60
N PRO A 101 4.15 12.36 3.61
CA PRO A 101 2.92 13.10 3.78
C PRO A 101 2.60 14.03 2.61
N GLU A 102 3.60 14.45 1.83
CA GLU A 102 3.42 15.33 0.67
C GLU A 102 2.64 14.70 -0.49
N ALA A 103 2.43 13.37 -0.45
CA ALA A 103 1.66 12.64 -1.44
C ALA A 103 0.16 12.48 -1.09
N PHE A 104 -0.30 13.06 0.03
CA PHE A 104 -1.64 12.88 0.60
C PHE A 104 -2.22 14.22 1.08
#